data_AF-A0A2V8V620-F1
#
_entry.id   AF-A0A2V8V620-F1
#
_cell.length_a   1.000
_cell.length_b   1.000
_cell.length_c   1.000
_cell.angle_alpha   90.00
_cell.angle_beta   90.00
_cell.angle_gamma   90.00
#
_symmetry.space_group_name_H-M   'P 1'
#
loop_
_entity.id
_entity.type
_entity.pdbx_description
1 polymer ?
#
loop_
_entity_poly.entity_id
_entity_poly.type
_entity_poly.pdbx_seq_one_letter_code
_entity_poly.pdbx_strand_id
1 'polypeptide(L)'
;MRRLAGRDFSPADKEGSPPAVILNDVLARALFQRDNPIGRSVVAELREPQPFQVIGVVRASRYDDLHTAPPPTVYFAIQQITAYMPTLHVHVRRAGA
;
A
#
# COMPACT_ATOMS: atom_id res chain seq x y z
N MET A 1 -6.23 -0.02 -9.66
CA MET A 1 -5.31 -1.11 -9.25
C MET A 1 -6.06 -2.44 -9.36
N ARG A 2 -5.44 -3.51 -9.85
CA ARG A 2 -6.09 -4.83 -9.97
C ARG A 2 -5.76 -5.70 -8.76
N ARG A 3 -6.76 -6.16 -8.02
CA ARG A 3 -6.57 -7.11 -6.90
C ARG A 3 -6.18 -8.50 -7.41
N LEU A 4 -5.26 -9.15 -6.72
CA LEU A 4 -4.78 -10.51 -7.01
C LEU A 4 -5.19 -11.50 -5.92
N ALA A 5 -5.24 -11.08 -4.65
CA ALA A 5 -5.64 -11.91 -3.52
C ALA A 5 -6.24 -11.07 -2.37
N GLY A 6 -6.98 -11.73 -1.49
CA GLY A 6 -7.58 -11.12 -0.30
C GLY A 6 -8.73 -10.17 -0.63
N ARG A 7 -8.85 -9.11 0.17
CA ARG A 7 -9.89 -8.08 0.04
C ARG A 7 -9.28 -6.68 -0.05
N ASP A 8 -10.10 -5.74 -0.50
CA ASP A 8 -9.77 -4.31 -0.42
C ASP A 8 -10.10 -3.75 0.96
N PHE A 9 -9.63 -2.52 1.21
CA PHE A 9 -10.09 -1.76 2.37
C PHE A 9 -11.59 -1.49 2.29
N SER A 10 -12.21 -1.41 3.45
CA SER A 10 -13.62 -1.14 3.63
C SER A 10 -13.81 -0.07 4.71
N PRO A 11 -15.01 0.53 4.83
CA PRO A 11 -15.30 1.48 5.91
C PRO A 11 -15.13 0.93 7.34
N ALA A 12 -15.00 -0.40 7.50
CA ALA A 12 -14.71 -1.03 8.79
C ALA A 12 -13.22 -0.96 9.17
N ASP A 13 -12.32 -0.73 8.21
CA ASP A 13 -10.86 -0.62 8.42
C ASP A 13 -10.50 0.82 8.83
N LYS A 14 -11.02 1.24 9.98
CA LYS A 14 -10.88 2.59 10.55
C LYS A 14 -10.02 2.60 11.81
N GLU A 15 -9.69 3.79 12.31
CA GLU A 15 -9.01 3.95 13.60
C GLU A 15 -9.68 3.11 14.71
N GLY A 16 -8.86 2.40 15.49
CA GLY A 16 -9.30 1.45 16.51
C GLY A 16 -9.62 0.03 16.01
N SER A 17 -9.67 -0.22 14.70
CA SER A 17 -9.70 -1.58 14.14
C SER A 17 -8.30 -2.20 14.07
N PRO A 18 -8.17 -3.54 13.91
CA PRO A 18 -6.88 -4.18 13.70
C PRO A 18 -6.09 -3.53 12.54
N PRO A 19 -4.81 -3.17 12.74
CA PRO A 19 -4.01 -2.53 11.70
C PRO A 19 -3.88 -3.43 10.46
N ALA A 20 -4.24 -2.89 9.30
CA ALA A 20 -4.31 -3.66 8.06
C ALA A 20 -3.56 -2.97 6.92
N VAL A 21 -2.89 -3.77 6.08
CA VAL A 21 -2.18 -3.31 4.89
C VAL A 21 -2.52 -4.13 3.65
N ILE A 22 -2.38 -3.49 2.50
CA ILE A 22 -2.38 -4.15 1.20
C ILE A 22 -0.98 -4.02 0.60
N LEU A 23 -0.42 -5.11 0.10
CA LEU A 23 0.89 -5.08 -0.56
C LEU A 23 0.70 -5.12 -2.08
N ASN A 24 1.63 -4.54 -2.82
CA ASN A 24 1.75 -4.92 -4.23
C ASN A 24 2.44 -6.29 -4.38
N ASP A 25 2.31 -6.90 -5.56
CA ASP A 25 2.83 -8.25 -5.81
C ASP A 25 4.36 -8.32 -5.84
N VAL A 26 5.05 -7.19 -6.06
CA VAL A 26 6.50 -7.09 -5.97
C VAL A 26 6.95 -7.24 -4.50
N LEU A 27 6.38 -6.45 -3.60
CA LEU A 27 6.69 -6.50 -2.17
C LEU A 27 6.23 -7.81 -1.53
N ALA A 28 5.05 -8.31 -1.90
CA ALA A 28 4.55 -9.59 -1.42
C ALA A 28 5.51 -10.74 -1.76
N ARG A 29 6.05 -10.78 -2.98
CA ARG A 29 7.06 -11.79 -3.38
C ARG A 29 8.39 -11.58 -2.66
N ALA A 30 8.82 -10.34 -2.43
CA ALA A 30 10.06 -10.08 -1.71
C ALA A 30 10.02 -10.58 -0.26
N LEU A 31 8.89 -10.38 0.43
CA LEU A 31 8.74 -10.74 1.85
C LEU A 31 8.33 -12.21 2.06
N PHE A 32 7.47 -12.74 1.18
CA PHE A 32 6.85 -14.05 1.38
C PHE A 32 7.24 -15.08 0.32
N GLN A 33 8.06 -14.71 -0.67
CA GLN A 33 8.50 -15.57 -1.76
C GLN A 33 7.30 -16.21 -2.50
N ARG A 34 7.01 -17.48 -2.20
CA ARG A 34 5.89 -18.26 -2.76
C ARG A 34 4.75 -18.49 -1.77
N ASP A 35 4.93 -18.08 -0.52
CA ASP A 35 3.92 -18.24 0.52
C ASP A 35 2.77 -17.26 0.35
N ASN A 36 1.58 -17.67 0.79
CA ASN A 36 0.42 -16.79 0.84
C ASN A 36 0.64 -15.71 1.93
N PRO A 37 0.69 -14.41 1.56
CA PRO A 37 0.89 -13.34 2.52
C PRO A 37 -0.40 -13.00 3.29
N ILE A 38 -1.57 -13.35 2.76
CA ILE A 38 -2.86 -12.95 3.36
C ILE A 38 -2.99 -13.53 4.77
N GLY A 39 -3.31 -12.66 5.73
CA GLY A 39 -3.41 -13.01 7.15
C GLY A 39 -2.09 -13.01 7.91
N ARG A 40 -0.94 -12.88 7.23
CA ARG A 40 0.35 -12.74 7.88
C ARG A 40 0.58 -11.31 8.34
N SER A 41 1.45 -11.16 9.34
CA SER A 41 1.85 -9.86 9.88
C SER A 41 3.13 -9.36 9.22
N VAL A 42 3.20 -8.07 8.92
CA VAL A 42 4.40 -7.34 8.52
C VAL A 42 4.62 -6.17 9.47
N VAL A 43 5.87 -5.81 9.74
CA VAL A 43 6.17 -4.58 10.48
C VAL A 43 6.31 -3.46 9.48
N ALA A 44 5.57 -2.37 9.67
CA ALA A 44 5.68 -1.17 8.87
C ALA A 44 5.65 0.07 9.78
N GLU A 45 6.20 1.17 9.30
CA GLU A 45 6.35 2.40 10.07
C GLU A 45 5.55 3.53 9.41
N LEU A 46 4.55 4.03 10.12
CA LEU A 46 3.83 5.28 9.79
C LEU A 46 4.30 6.44 10.67
N ARG A 47 4.54 6.17 11.96
CA ARG A 47 5.14 7.08 12.95
C ARG A 47 6.19 6.33 13.78
N GLU A 48 5.86 5.10 14.13
CA GLU A 48 6.73 4.14 14.79
C GLU A 48 6.53 2.75 14.15
N PRO A 49 7.51 1.85 14.23
CA PRO A 49 7.37 0.49 13.71
C PRO A 49 6.29 -0.27 14.47
N GLN A 50 5.26 -0.74 13.77
CA GLN A 50 4.18 -1.53 14.35
C GLN A 50 3.74 -2.66 13.41
N PRO A 51 3.15 -3.75 13.94
CA PRO A 51 2.66 -4.85 13.12
C PRO A 51 1.36 -4.49 12.40
N PHE A 52 1.24 -4.93 11.15
CA PHE A 52 0.04 -4.84 10.32
C PHE A 52 -0.28 -6.19 9.68
N GLN A 53 -1.56 -6.55 9.66
CA GLN A 53 -2.02 -7.73 8.96
C GLN A 53 -2.15 -7.44 7.45
N VAL A 54 -1.58 -8.31 6.62
CA VAL A 54 -1.77 -8.24 5.17
C VAL A 54 -3.18 -8.74 4.82
N ILE A 55 -4.05 -7.86 4.35
CA ILE A 55 -5.44 -8.20 4.00
C ILE A 55 -5.67 -8.34 2.49
N GLY A 56 -4.72 -7.88 1.68
CA GLY A 56 -4.85 -7.92 0.22
C GLY A 56 -3.51 -7.84 -0.50
N VAL A 57 -3.49 -8.35 -1.72
CA VAL A 57 -2.39 -8.16 -2.67
C VAL A 57 -2.93 -7.60 -3.97
N VAL A 58 -2.31 -6.54 -4.47
CA VAL A 58 -2.65 -5.91 -5.76
C VAL A 58 -1.51 -6.03 -6.75
N ARG A 59 -1.83 -6.02 -8.04
CA ARG A 59 -0.82 -5.92 -9.10
C ARG A 59 -0.11 -4.58 -8.98
N ALA A 60 1.22 -4.61 -8.96
CA ALA A 60 2.03 -3.42 -8.95
C ALA A 60 1.72 -2.56 -10.18
N SER A 61 1.43 -1.29 -9.93
CA SER A 61 1.07 -0.32 -10.96
C SER A 61 2.33 0.46 -11.34
N ARG A 62 2.54 0.67 -12.64
CA ARG A 62 3.63 1.54 -13.13
C ARG A 62 3.20 2.99 -12.88
N TYR A 63 3.62 3.56 -11.76
CA TYR A 63 3.22 4.92 -11.37
C TYR A 63 4.26 5.98 -11.78
N ASP A 64 5.55 5.66 -11.78
CA ASP A 64 6.62 6.66 -11.91
C ASP A 64 7.27 6.72 -13.30
N ASP A 65 7.37 5.59 -14.01
CA ASP A 65 7.95 5.52 -15.36
C ASP A 65 7.48 4.24 -16.08
N LEU A 66 7.12 4.36 -17.36
CA LEU A 66 6.66 3.23 -18.18
C LEU A 66 7.81 2.26 -18.51
N HIS A 67 9.07 2.69 -18.33
CA HIS A 67 10.28 1.94 -18.66
C HIS A 67 10.91 1.20 -17.47
N THR A 68 10.50 1.47 -16.22
CA THR A 68 11.06 0.81 -15.03
C THR A 68 10.09 -0.15 -14.35
N ALA A 69 10.65 -1.17 -13.69
CA ALA A 69 9.87 -2.13 -12.92
C ALA A 69 9.18 -1.42 -11.74
N PRO A 70 7.90 -1.73 -11.44
CA PRO A 70 7.21 -1.13 -10.31
C PRO A 70 7.96 -1.36 -8.99
N PRO A 71 8.13 -0.33 -8.14
CA PRO A 71 8.81 -0.49 -6.87
C PRO A 71 7.99 -1.38 -5.91
N PRO A 72 8.61 -2.03 -4.91
CA PRO A 72 7.88 -2.65 -3.80
C PRO A 72 7.03 -1.59 -3.07
N THR A 73 5.74 -1.84 -2.85
CA THR A 73 4.81 -0.84 -2.28
C THR A 73 3.87 -1.45 -1.25
N VAL A 74 3.69 -0.74 -0.14
CA VAL A 74 2.66 -0.98 0.89
C VAL A 74 1.60 0.12 0.82
N TYR A 75 0.34 -0.27 0.92
CA TYR A 75 -0.81 0.62 0.99
C TYR A 75 -1.46 0.50 2.36
N PHE A 76 -1.80 1.65 2.95
CA PHE A 76 -2.42 1.76 4.26
C PHE A 76 -3.86 2.27 4.14
N ALA A 77 -4.74 1.85 5.06
CA ALA A 77 -6.08 2.40 5.13
C ALA A 77 -6.02 3.85 5.62
N ILE A 78 -6.43 4.81 4.79
CA ILE A 78 -6.39 6.24 5.17
C ILE A 78 -7.17 6.54 6.45
N GLN A 79 -8.24 5.78 6.71
CA GLN A 79 -9.06 5.89 7.93
C GLN A 79 -8.36 5.38 9.19
N GLN A 80 -7.21 4.70 9.07
CA GLN A 80 -6.34 4.30 10.19
C GLN A 80 -5.15 5.27 10.38
N ILE A 81 -4.90 6.19 9.44
CA ILE A 81 -3.76 7.11 9.49
C ILE A 81 -4.21 8.43 10.10
N THR A 82 -3.96 8.60 11.40
CA THR A 82 -4.20 9.87 12.12
C THR A 82 -3.05 10.88 11.93
N ALA A 83 -2.05 10.58 11.09
CA ALA A 83 -0.84 11.40 10.92
C ALA A 83 -0.95 12.41 9.77
N TYR A 84 -0.98 13.70 10.14
CA TYR A 84 -0.54 14.91 9.41
C TYR A 84 -0.28 14.73 7.90
N MET A 85 -1.19 15.23 7.03
CA MET A 85 -0.88 15.40 5.61
C MET A 85 -0.04 16.68 5.44
N PRO A 86 1.29 16.65 5.20
CA PRO A 86 1.94 17.81 4.62
C PRO A 86 1.36 17.99 3.21
N THR A 87 0.97 19.22 2.91
CA THR A 87 0.30 19.67 1.69
C THR A 87 0.72 18.93 0.41
N LEU A 88 -0.26 18.46 -0.38
CA LEU A 88 -0.03 17.94 -1.72
C LEU A 88 0.32 19.09 -2.68
N HIS A 89 1.59 19.20 -3.07
CA HIS A 89 2.03 20.15 -4.11
C HIS A 89 1.87 19.54 -5.51
N VAL A 90 0.85 19.95 -6.26
CA VAL A 90 0.69 19.59 -7.67
C VAL A 90 1.33 20.66 -8.55
N HIS A 91 2.46 20.35 -9.21
CA HIS A 91 3.01 21.19 -10.27
C HIS A 91 2.41 20.76 -11.62
N VAL A 92 1.49 21.56 -12.14
CA VAL A 92 1.00 21.41 -13.52
C VAL A 92 1.92 22.22 -14.44
N ARG A 93 2.74 21.57 -15.25
CA ARG A 93 3.36 22.23 -16.41
C ARG A 93 2.51 21.92 -17.65
N ARG A 94 1.76 22.92 -18.12
CA ARG A 94 1.23 22.90 -19.48
C ARG A 94 2.41 23.12 -20.43
N ALA A 95 2.69 22.16 -21.29
CA ALA A 95 3.53 22.43 -22.47
C ALA A 95 2.71 23.33 -23.39
N GLY A 96 3.10 24.61 -23.49
CA GLY A 96 2.49 25.58 -24.38
C GLY A 96 3.31 25.72 -25.66
N ALA A 97 2.61 25.49 -26.78
CA ALA A 97 2.80 25.87 -28.19
C ALA A 97 4.24 26.10 -28.72
#